data_AF-D9QTR4-F1
#
_entry.id   AF-D9QTR4-F1
#
_cell.length_a   1.000
_cell.length_b   1.000
_cell.length_c   1.000
_cell.angle_alpha   90.00
_cell.angle_beta   90.00
_cell.angle_gamma   90.00
#
_symmetry.space_group_name_H-M   'P 1'
#
loop_
_entity.id
_entity.type
_entity.pdbx_description
1 polymer ?
#
loop_
_entity_poly.entity_id
_entity_poly.type
_entity_poly.pdbx_seq_one_letter_code
_entity_poly.pdbx_strand_id
1 'polypeptide(L)'
;MNKCKKNIMYLLCISLCIWYIVVLYWIWHPNPPSIEYDLYYIENKLIDWSGYRGLKYKLGNKLFFGTNDNKMRKIKHRGKGWSYKEKTGNWTKGNKAYLYFTINEEVPTNLQMSIYANAFAPEGNQVVDVIFNDKKIGVLNMKHSKLKKYNVKIPNEVVKEDHFNQIEFVIHKPNSPYQYGLSDDKRLLGMRVRWLELDLLQR
;
A
#
# COMPACT_ATOMS: atom_id res chain seq x y z
N MET A 1 -23.99 -31.75 49.84
CA MET A 1 -24.18 -30.54 49.00
C MET A 1 -25.63 -30.49 48.52
N ASN A 2 -26.42 -29.50 48.94
CA ASN A 2 -27.86 -29.42 48.66
C ASN A 2 -28.15 -29.43 47.15
N LYS A 3 -29.23 -30.11 46.73
CA LYS A 3 -29.68 -30.24 45.33
C LYS A 3 -29.71 -28.88 44.60
N CYS A 4 -30.09 -27.83 45.32
CA CYS A 4 -30.08 -26.44 44.85
C CYS A 4 -28.66 -25.94 44.45
N LYS A 5 -27.62 -26.26 45.24
CA LYS A 5 -26.23 -25.88 44.93
C LYS A 5 -25.70 -26.59 43.67
N LYS A 6 -26.08 -27.86 43.45
CA LYS A 6 -25.71 -28.61 42.23
C LYS A 6 -26.35 -28.00 40.98
N ASN A 7 -27.62 -27.64 41.03
CA ASN A 7 -28.32 -27.01 39.89
C ASN A 7 -27.71 -25.65 39.52
N ILE A 8 -27.32 -24.84 40.52
CA ILE A 8 -26.61 -23.57 40.29
C ILE A 8 -25.26 -23.81 39.61
N MET A 9 -24.49 -24.81 40.04
CA MET A 9 -23.22 -25.15 39.39
C MET A 9 -23.42 -25.59 37.92
N TYR A 10 -24.45 -26.39 37.62
CA TYR A 10 -24.73 -26.78 36.24
C TYR A 10 -25.10 -25.59 35.35
N LEU A 11 -25.91 -24.66 35.85
CA LEU A 11 -26.25 -23.43 35.13
C LEU A 11 -25.01 -22.56 34.87
N LEU A 12 -24.11 -22.43 35.85
CA LEU A 12 -22.85 -21.73 35.68
C LEU A 12 -21.95 -22.40 34.63
N CYS A 13 -21.81 -23.72 34.67
CA CYS A 13 -21.05 -24.46 33.66
C CYS A 13 -21.63 -24.28 32.26
N ILE A 14 -22.95 -24.37 32.09
CA ILE A 14 -23.60 -24.20 30.79
C ILE A 14 -23.40 -22.77 30.28
N SER A 15 -23.57 -21.76 31.13
CA SER A 15 -23.29 -20.36 30.79
C SER A 15 -21.84 -20.16 30.34
N LEU A 16 -20.89 -20.77 31.05
CA LEU A 16 -19.48 -20.75 30.70
C LEU A 16 -19.24 -21.43 29.33
N CYS A 17 -19.82 -22.60 29.09
CA CYS A 17 -19.72 -23.31 27.81
C CYS A 17 -20.28 -22.48 26.66
N ILE A 18 -21.45 -21.85 26.83
CA ILE A 18 -22.05 -20.96 25.82
C ILE A 18 -21.11 -19.78 25.56
N TRP A 19 -20.57 -19.15 26.60
CA TRP A 19 -19.60 -18.07 26.47
C TRP A 19 -18.36 -18.50 25.66
N TYR A 20 -17.79 -19.67 25.94
CA TYR A 20 -16.65 -20.18 25.17
C TYR A 20 -17.02 -20.47 23.71
N ILE A 21 -18.22 -20.94 23.42
CA ILE A 21 -18.69 -21.13 22.03
C ILE A 21 -18.78 -19.77 21.31
N VAL A 22 -19.29 -18.72 21.96
CA VAL A 22 -19.32 -17.35 21.40
C VAL A 22 -17.90 -16.82 21.15
N VAL A 23 -16.98 -17.04 22.08
CA VAL A 23 -15.57 -16.66 21.90
C VAL A 23 -14.93 -17.39 20.72
N LEU A 24 -15.17 -18.70 20.58
CA LEU A 24 -14.70 -19.47 19.42
C LEU A 24 -15.31 -18.96 18.10
N TYR A 25 -16.59 -18.59 18.12
CA TYR A 25 -17.24 -17.96 16.97
C TYR A 25 -16.57 -16.64 16.58
N TRP A 26 -16.24 -15.78 17.55
CA TRP A 26 -15.50 -14.53 17.27
C TRP A 26 -14.05 -14.76 16.80
N ILE A 27 -13.41 -15.85 17.22
CA ILE A 27 -12.09 -16.25 16.69
C ILE A 27 -12.21 -16.66 15.21
N TRP A 28 -13.30 -17.32 14.82
CA TRP A 28 -13.50 -17.76 13.45
C TRP A 28 -14.09 -16.67 12.53
N HIS A 29 -14.78 -15.70 13.13
CA HIS A 29 -15.31 -14.49 12.48
C HIS A 29 -14.73 -13.23 13.15
N PRO A 30 -13.40 -13.00 13.02
CA PRO A 30 -12.82 -11.78 13.56
C PRO A 30 -13.44 -10.60 12.84
N ASN A 31 -14.06 -9.69 13.59
CA ASN A 31 -14.33 -8.34 13.09
C ASN A 31 -13.02 -7.58 13.24
N PRO A 32 -12.29 -7.37 12.14
CA PRO A 32 -10.98 -6.78 12.25
C PRO A 32 -11.14 -5.35 12.73
N PRO A 33 -10.27 -4.88 13.64
CA PRO A 33 -10.41 -3.56 14.23
C PRO A 33 -10.34 -2.46 13.16
N SER A 34 -9.62 -2.71 12.06
CA SER A 34 -9.46 -1.79 10.93
C SER A 34 -8.97 -2.52 9.69
N ILE A 35 -9.22 -1.95 8.51
CA ILE A 35 -8.68 -2.43 7.24
C ILE A 35 -7.14 -2.48 7.24
N GLU A 36 -6.46 -1.56 7.94
CA GLU A 36 -5.01 -1.59 8.06
C GLU A 36 -4.51 -2.85 8.77
N TYR A 37 -5.25 -3.33 9.78
CA TYR A 37 -4.93 -4.55 10.51
C TYR A 37 -4.98 -5.77 9.60
N ASP A 38 -6.06 -5.92 8.82
CA ASP A 38 -6.18 -7.03 7.88
C ASP A 38 -5.07 -7.02 6.86
N LEU A 39 -4.84 -5.87 6.23
CA LEU A 39 -3.85 -5.75 5.17
C LEU A 39 -2.43 -6.04 5.67
N TYR A 40 -2.11 -5.74 6.94
CA TYR A 40 -0.79 -5.99 7.49
C TYR A 40 -0.64 -7.39 8.10
N TYR A 41 -1.52 -7.78 9.03
CA TYR A 41 -1.36 -9.01 9.81
C TYR A 41 -2.02 -10.25 9.17
N ILE A 42 -3.14 -10.08 8.46
CA ILE A 42 -3.93 -11.21 7.95
C ILE A 42 -3.58 -11.47 6.48
N GLU A 43 -3.80 -10.50 5.61
CA GLU A 43 -3.58 -10.61 4.17
C GLU A 43 -2.09 -10.44 3.77
N ASN A 44 -1.27 -9.89 4.67
CA ASN A 44 0.14 -9.60 4.44
C ASN A 44 0.40 -8.77 3.16
N LYS A 45 -0.55 -7.90 2.78
CA LYS A 45 -0.47 -7.01 1.62
C LYS A 45 0.39 -5.78 1.89
N LEU A 46 0.31 -5.19 3.08
CA LEU A 46 1.14 -4.07 3.52
C LEU A 46 2.51 -4.55 3.97
N ILE A 47 3.54 -3.74 3.71
CA ILE A 47 4.90 -3.98 4.23
C ILE A 47 5.29 -3.01 5.34
N ASP A 48 4.57 -1.88 5.47
CA ASP A 48 4.71 -0.95 6.58
C ASP A 48 3.44 -1.03 7.44
N TRP A 49 3.61 -1.17 8.75
CA TRP A 49 2.48 -0.95 9.66
C TRP A 49 2.12 0.53 9.65
N SER A 50 0.98 0.86 9.05
CA SER A 50 0.52 2.24 8.93
C SER A 50 -0.06 2.79 10.23
N GLY A 51 -0.52 1.89 11.12
CA GLY A 51 -1.32 2.25 12.29
C GLY A 51 -2.80 2.38 11.94
N TYR A 52 -3.63 2.53 12.97
CA TYR A 52 -5.07 2.75 12.80
C TYR A 52 -5.32 4.05 12.03
N ARG A 53 -6.13 3.99 10.96
CA ARG A 53 -6.36 5.11 10.01
C ARG A 53 -5.09 5.61 9.32
N GLY A 54 -4.01 4.81 9.33
CA GLY A 54 -2.73 5.20 8.77
C GLY A 54 -2.69 5.20 7.24
N LEU A 55 -3.70 4.63 6.57
CA LEU A 55 -3.86 4.71 5.11
C LEU A 55 -4.64 5.95 4.67
N LYS A 56 -5.19 6.73 5.62
CA LYS A 56 -5.86 7.99 5.30
C LYS A 56 -4.89 8.93 4.60
N TYR A 57 -5.29 9.35 3.42
CA TYR A 57 -4.53 10.26 2.60
C TYR A 57 -5.32 11.55 2.39
N LYS A 58 -4.64 12.66 2.66
CA LYS A 58 -5.17 14.00 2.38
C LYS A 58 -4.65 14.47 1.04
N LEU A 59 -5.54 14.93 0.16
CA LEU A 59 -5.18 15.43 -1.18
C LEU A 59 -4.15 16.58 -1.08
N GLY A 60 -3.23 16.61 -2.05
CA GLY A 60 -2.12 17.56 -2.12
C GLY A 60 -0.94 17.26 -1.18
N ASN A 61 -1.00 16.20 -0.36
CA ASN A 61 0.13 15.84 0.51
C ASN A 61 1.18 15.01 -0.24
N LYS A 62 2.42 15.51 -0.34
CA LYS A 62 3.55 14.70 -0.81
C LYS A 62 3.94 13.62 0.21
N LEU A 63 3.95 12.37 -0.25
CA LEU A 63 4.49 11.22 0.48
C LEU A 63 5.90 10.93 -0.01
N PHE A 64 6.85 10.95 0.91
CA PHE A 64 8.26 10.73 0.62
C PHE A 64 8.67 9.29 0.91
N PHE A 65 9.48 8.75 0.01
CA PHE A 65 9.92 7.35 0.03
C PHE A 65 11.34 7.19 0.60
N GLY A 66 12.11 8.28 0.69
CA GLY A 66 13.47 8.27 1.21
C GLY A 66 13.54 8.33 2.73
N THR A 67 14.68 7.93 3.30
CA THR A 67 14.91 8.04 4.75
C THR A 67 15.31 9.45 5.19
N ASN A 68 15.93 10.23 4.30
CA ASN A 68 16.40 11.60 4.57
C ASN A 68 15.29 12.66 4.44
N ASP A 69 14.15 12.32 3.86
CA ASP A 69 13.03 13.24 3.73
C ASP A 69 12.36 13.48 5.11
N ASN A 70 11.65 14.61 5.23
CA ASN A 70 11.02 15.06 6.48
C ASN A 70 10.25 13.91 7.18
N LYS A 71 10.56 13.67 8.47
CA LYS A 71 10.00 12.57 9.28
C LYS A 71 8.47 12.54 9.26
N MET A 72 7.79 13.69 9.14
CA MET A 72 6.32 13.77 9.20
C MET A 72 5.60 13.30 7.93
N ARG A 73 6.29 13.26 6.77
CA ARG A 73 5.66 12.96 5.47
C ARG A 73 6.19 11.67 4.84
N LYS A 74 6.69 10.75 5.66
CA LYS A 74 7.19 9.44 5.20
C LYS A 74 6.04 8.53 4.81
N ILE A 75 6.25 7.78 3.73
CA ILE A 75 5.23 6.85 3.25
C ILE A 75 5.05 5.65 4.20
N LYS A 76 3.78 5.37 4.50
CA LYS A 76 3.30 4.17 5.21
C LYS A 76 2.29 3.35 4.38
N HIS A 77 2.07 3.77 3.14
CA HIS A 77 1.07 3.22 2.22
C HIS A 77 1.61 2.08 1.36
N ARG A 78 2.81 1.57 1.65
CA ARG A 78 3.51 0.61 0.78
C ARG A 78 2.98 -0.80 0.98
N GLY A 79 2.65 -1.45 -0.12
CA GLY A 79 2.36 -2.86 -0.21
C GLY A 79 3.57 -3.71 -0.59
N LYS A 80 3.33 -4.96 -1.02
CA LYS A 80 4.37 -5.81 -1.63
C LYS A 80 5.01 -5.14 -2.85
N GLY A 81 6.22 -5.57 -3.19
CA GLY A 81 6.92 -5.12 -4.40
C GLY A 81 7.76 -3.85 -4.24
N TRP A 82 7.93 -3.36 -3.01
CA TRP A 82 8.91 -2.33 -2.69
C TRP A 82 10.11 -2.93 -1.96
N SER A 83 11.30 -2.39 -2.21
CA SER A 83 12.52 -2.74 -1.48
C SER A 83 12.58 -2.04 -0.11
N TYR A 84 13.65 -2.27 0.65
CA TYR A 84 14.03 -1.40 1.78
C TYR A 84 14.18 0.07 1.34
N LYS A 85 13.86 0.99 2.26
CA LYS A 85 13.96 2.44 2.05
C LYS A 85 15.44 2.85 1.97
N GLU A 86 15.78 3.71 1.03
CA GLU A 86 17.13 4.27 0.86
C GLU A 86 17.10 5.79 1.14
N LYS A 87 18.27 6.44 1.19
CA LYS A 87 18.35 7.86 1.56
C LYS A 87 17.51 8.78 0.68
N THR A 88 17.50 8.54 -0.63
CA THR A 88 16.93 9.44 -1.65
C THR A 88 15.63 8.97 -2.26
N GLY A 89 15.10 7.83 -1.80
CA GLY A 89 13.89 7.23 -2.33
C GLY A 89 13.81 5.74 -2.02
N ASN A 90 12.91 5.05 -2.72
CA ASN A 90 12.73 3.63 -2.56
C ASN A 90 12.47 2.97 -3.91
N TRP A 91 13.19 1.88 -4.16
CA TRP A 91 13.05 1.09 -5.36
C TRP A 91 11.85 0.16 -5.29
N THR A 92 11.16 0.01 -6.42
CA THR A 92 10.34 -1.18 -6.67
C THR A 92 11.23 -2.40 -6.86
N LYS A 93 10.75 -3.56 -6.43
CA LYS A 93 11.43 -4.86 -6.53
C LYS A 93 10.51 -5.87 -7.22
N GLY A 94 10.96 -6.40 -8.35
CA GLY A 94 10.19 -7.33 -9.18
C GLY A 94 9.21 -6.62 -10.11
N ASN A 95 8.26 -7.39 -10.64
CA ASN A 95 7.38 -6.95 -11.72
C ASN A 95 6.15 -6.16 -11.26
N LYS A 96 5.87 -6.12 -9.97
CA LYS A 96 4.69 -5.45 -9.41
C LYS A 96 5.03 -4.73 -8.12
N ALA A 97 4.46 -3.55 -7.92
CA ALA A 97 4.54 -2.82 -6.65
C ALA A 97 3.21 -2.15 -6.34
N TYR A 98 2.81 -2.14 -5.07
CA TYR A 98 1.49 -1.70 -4.66
C TYR A 98 1.55 -0.53 -3.68
N LEU A 99 0.64 0.42 -3.82
CA LEU A 99 0.33 1.41 -2.80
C LEU A 99 -1.15 1.36 -2.47
N TYR A 100 -1.48 1.65 -1.21
CA TYR A 100 -2.83 1.55 -0.69
C TYR A 100 -3.23 2.84 0.02
N PHE A 101 -4.45 3.32 -0.21
CA PHE A 101 -4.92 4.60 0.31
C PHE A 101 -6.38 4.52 0.73
N THR A 102 -6.75 5.37 1.69
CA THR A 102 -8.14 5.72 1.97
C THR A 102 -8.27 7.22 1.69
N ILE A 103 -9.06 7.59 0.69
CA ILE A 103 -9.33 8.99 0.35
C ILE A 103 -10.65 9.37 1.01
N ASN A 104 -10.58 10.18 2.06
CA ASN A 104 -11.73 10.55 2.90
C ASN A 104 -12.14 12.02 2.70
N GLU A 105 -12.02 12.48 1.46
CA GLU A 105 -12.37 13.81 0.99
C GLU A 105 -13.11 13.64 -0.34
N GLU A 106 -14.03 14.54 -0.65
CA GLU A 106 -14.78 14.52 -1.92
C GLU A 106 -13.85 14.67 -3.12
N VAL A 107 -14.13 13.93 -4.19
CA VAL A 107 -13.38 13.95 -5.44
C VAL A 107 -14.30 14.43 -6.58
N PRO A 108 -14.64 15.74 -6.61
CA PRO A 108 -15.61 16.29 -7.57
C PRO A 108 -15.09 16.31 -9.02
N THR A 109 -13.78 16.07 -9.21
CA THR A 109 -13.12 16.06 -10.51
C THR A 109 -12.02 15.00 -10.52
N ASN A 110 -11.48 14.70 -11.70
CA ASN A 110 -10.35 13.78 -11.85
C ASN A 110 -9.19 14.15 -10.89
N LEU A 111 -8.47 13.15 -10.40
CA LEU A 111 -7.23 13.41 -9.67
C LEU A 111 -6.04 13.45 -10.63
N GLN A 112 -4.99 14.14 -10.24
CA GLN A 112 -3.67 14.03 -10.80
C GLN A 112 -2.74 13.30 -9.82
N MET A 113 -2.22 12.16 -10.25
CA MET A 113 -1.09 11.53 -9.58
C MET A 113 0.22 12.12 -10.11
N SER A 114 0.95 12.80 -9.24
CA SER A 114 2.29 13.33 -9.49
C SER A 114 3.34 12.41 -8.85
N ILE A 115 4.26 11.88 -9.65
CA ILE A 115 5.36 11.00 -9.17
C ILE A 115 6.70 11.62 -9.56
N TYR A 116 7.59 11.80 -8.59
CA TYR A 116 8.98 12.17 -8.84
C TYR A 116 9.89 10.96 -8.67
N ALA A 117 10.39 10.46 -9.79
CA ALA A 117 11.08 9.17 -9.84
C ALA A 117 12.14 9.12 -10.95
N ASN A 118 13.05 8.15 -10.81
CA ASN A 118 13.96 7.70 -11.85
C ASN A 118 13.82 6.18 -12.02
N ALA A 119 14.48 5.58 -13.01
CA ALA A 119 14.42 4.14 -13.24
C ALA A 119 15.79 3.50 -13.41
N PHE A 120 15.85 2.19 -13.23
CA PHE A 120 17.00 1.35 -13.55
C PHE A 120 16.73 0.56 -14.85
N ALA A 121 17.10 1.15 -16.00
CA ALA A 121 16.90 0.55 -17.32
C ALA A 121 18.15 0.70 -18.21
N PRO A 122 19.27 0.03 -17.92
CA PRO A 122 20.53 0.20 -18.66
C PRO A 122 20.40 0.00 -20.18
N GLU A 123 19.43 -0.80 -20.65
CA GLU A 123 19.15 -1.05 -22.07
C GLU A 123 18.14 -0.08 -22.71
N GLY A 124 17.78 1.02 -22.04
CA GLY A 124 16.91 2.05 -22.62
C GLY A 124 15.92 2.62 -21.61
N ASN A 125 14.64 2.31 -21.80
CA ASN A 125 13.57 2.83 -20.94
C ASN A 125 12.91 1.74 -20.11
N GLN A 126 12.61 2.06 -18.86
CA GLN A 126 11.72 1.28 -18.01
C GLN A 126 10.28 1.66 -18.33
N VAL A 127 9.51 0.69 -18.85
CA VAL A 127 8.06 0.83 -19.04
C VAL A 127 7.35 0.37 -17.79
N VAL A 128 6.43 1.19 -17.27
CA VAL A 128 5.61 0.86 -16.11
C VAL A 128 4.16 1.22 -16.36
N ASP A 129 3.28 0.23 -16.34
CA ASP A 129 1.85 0.52 -16.36
C ASP A 129 1.39 0.95 -14.97
N VAL A 130 0.47 1.91 -14.94
CA VAL A 130 -0.17 2.37 -13.72
C VAL A 130 -1.63 1.95 -13.77
N ILE A 131 -2.04 1.17 -12.76
CA ILE A 131 -3.38 0.66 -12.59
C ILE A 131 -3.92 1.26 -11.28
N PHE A 132 -5.14 1.79 -11.32
CA PHE A 132 -5.85 2.32 -10.15
C PHE A 132 -7.18 1.59 -10.04
N ASN A 133 -7.42 0.91 -8.92
CA ASN A 133 -8.62 0.09 -8.68
C ASN A 133 -8.99 -0.76 -9.91
N ASP A 134 -8.05 -1.59 -10.37
CA ASP A 134 -8.21 -2.53 -11.49
C ASP A 134 -8.34 -1.88 -12.90
N LYS A 135 -8.40 -0.56 -13.01
CA LYS A 135 -8.36 0.16 -14.31
C LYS A 135 -6.96 0.65 -14.62
N LYS A 136 -6.42 0.31 -15.79
CA LYS A 136 -5.18 0.91 -16.31
C LYS A 136 -5.44 2.39 -16.63
N ILE A 137 -4.74 3.29 -15.93
CA ILE A 137 -4.91 4.75 -16.03
C ILE A 137 -3.76 5.44 -16.76
N GLY A 138 -2.64 4.76 -16.98
CA GLY A 138 -1.52 5.34 -17.72
C GLY A 138 -0.32 4.43 -17.85
N VAL A 139 0.70 4.95 -18.51
CA VAL A 139 1.99 4.29 -18.73
C VAL A 139 3.11 5.30 -18.47
N LEU A 140 4.06 4.94 -17.63
CA LEU A 140 5.30 5.69 -17.42
C LEU A 140 6.39 5.10 -18.31
N ASN A 141 6.96 5.94 -19.17
CA ASN A 141 8.13 5.58 -19.98
C ASN A 141 9.36 6.33 -19.43
N MET A 142 10.17 5.61 -18.64
CA MET A 142 11.18 6.21 -17.77
C MET A 142 12.60 5.94 -18.29
N LYS A 143 13.38 6.99 -18.55
CA LYS A 143 14.79 6.85 -18.95
C LYS A 143 15.66 6.41 -17.77
N HIS A 144 16.68 5.60 -18.07
CA HIS A 144 17.69 5.19 -17.08
C HIS A 144 18.25 6.39 -16.30
N SER A 145 18.27 6.29 -14.97
CA SER A 145 18.89 7.24 -14.04
C SER A 145 18.45 8.72 -14.15
N LYS A 146 17.46 9.05 -14.99
CA LYS A 146 16.93 10.41 -15.12
C LYS A 146 15.78 10.64 -14.14
N LEU A 147 16.05 11.41 -13.09
CA LEU A 147 15.04 11.84 -12.13
C LEU A 147 14.17 12.93 -12.75
N LYS A 148 12.86 12.69 -12.83
CA LYS A 148 11.88 13.69 -13.32
C LYS A 148 10.50 13.46 -12.73
N LYS A 149 9.63 14.46 -12.89
CA LYS A 149 8.21 14.38 -12.53
C LYS A 149 7.41 13.73 -13.66
N TYR A 150 6.49 12.84 -13.29
CA TYR A 150 5.50 12.22 -14.16
C TYR A 150 4.12 12.53 -13.61
N ASN A 151 3.17 12.82 -14.49
CA ASN A 151 1.77 13.05 -14.13
C ASN A 151 0.92 11.98 -14.79
N VAL A 152 -0.01 11.40 -14.03
CA VAL A 152 -1.01 10.46 -14.54
C VAL A 152 -2.37 10.92 -14.06
N LYS A 153 -3.31 11.06 -14.99
CA LYS A 153 -4.70 11.40 -14.66
C LYS A 153 -5.39 10.16 -14.11
N ILE A 154 -6.02 10.29 -12.95
CA ILE A 154 -6.90 9.28 -12.37
C ILE A 154 -8.33 9.76 -12.61
N PRO A 155 -9.12 9.04 -13.43
CA PRO A 155 -10.52 9.37 -13.59
C PRO A 155 -11.27 9.31 -12.26
N ASN A 156 -12.12 10.28 -11.94
CA ASN A 156 -12.80 10.29 -10.64
C ASN A 156 -13.75 9.10 -10.47
N GLU A 157 -14.29 8.57 -11.57
CA GLU A 157 -15.20 7.42 -11.54
C GLU A 157 -14.55 6.11 -11.05
N VAL A 158 -13.21 6.04 -10.99
CA VAL A 158 -12.51 4.88 -10.40
C VAL A 158 -12.10 5.09 -8.96
N VAL A 159 -12.27 6.29 -8.42
CA VAL A 159 -11.94 6.58 -7.03
C VAL A 159 -13.08 6.10 -6.14
N LYS A 160 -12.74 5.29 -5.13
CA LYS A 160 -13.68 4.82 -4.13
C LYS A 160 -13.56 5.75 -2.91
N GLU A 161 -14.38 6.79 -2.85
CA GLU A 161 -14.43 7.75 -1.73
C GLU A 161 -14.80 7.03 -0.42
N ASP A 162 -14.19 7.44 0.69
CA ASP A 162 -14.32 6.81 2.04
C ASP A 162 -14.02 5.31 2.10
N HIS A 163 -13.40 4.80 1.03
CA HIS A 163 -13.09 3.40 0.84
C HIS A 163 -11.63 3.22 0.45
N PHE A 164 -11.26 1.94 0.42
CA PHE A 164 -9.93 1.50 0.06
C PHE A 164 -9.66 1.68 -1.43
N ASN A 165 -8.52 2.30 -1.74
CA ASN A 165 -8.01 2.50 -3.09
C ASN A 165 -6.62 1.87 -3.23
N GLN A 166 -6.36 1.27 -4.39
CA GLN A 166 -5.09 0.63 -4.71
C GLN A 166 -4.48 1.27 -5.96
N ILE A 167 -3.18 1.56 -5.88
CA ILE A 167 -2.33 1.83 -7.04
C ILE A 167 -1.42 0.62 -7.24
N GLU A 168 -1.51 0.00 -8.40
CA GLU A 168 -0.57 -1.04 -8.84
C GLU A 168 0.34 -0.48 -9.93
N PHE A 169 1.64 -0.65 -9.73
CA PHE A 169 2.66 -0.43 -10.74
C PHE A 169 3.05 -1.78 -11.34
N VAL A 170 2.88 -1.95 -12.65
CA VAL A 170 3.35 -3.14 -13.37
C VAL A 170 4.64 -2.79 -14.09
N ILE A 171 5.76 -3.26 -13.54
CA ILE A 171 7.11 -3.01 -14.03
C ILE A 171 7.45 -4.06 -15.09
N HIS A 172 7.61 -3.61 -16.33
CA HIS A 172 7.94 -4.48 -17.45
C HIS A 172 9.45 -4.76 -17.48
N LYS A 173 9.85 -6.04 -17.39
CA LYS A 173 11.27 -6.47 -17.45
C LYS A 173 12.19 -5.70 -16.48
N PRO A 174 11.96 -5.77 -15.15
CA PRO A 174 12.86 -5.14 -14.18
C PRO A 174 14.26 -5.76 -14.27
N ASN A 175 15.29 -4.93 -14.03
CA ASN A 175 16.68 -5.29 -14.21
C ASN A 175 17.44 -5.23 -12.88
N SER A 176 18.47 -6.04 -12.74
CA SER A 176 19.33 -6.06 -11.56
C SER A 176 20.71 -5.48 -11.86
N PRO A 177 21.27 -4.58 -11.04
CA PRO A 177 22.63 -4.09 -11.20
C PRO A 177 23.67 -5.21 -11.34
N TYR A 178 23.46 -6.34 -10.64
CA TYR A 178 24.29 -7.53 -10.75
C TYR A 178 24.32 -8.14 -12.16
N GLN A 179 23.19 -8.16 -12.88
CA GLN A 179 23.11 -8.68 -14.25
C GLN A 179 23.99 -7.89 -15.24
N TYR A 180 24.30 -6.65 -14.90
CA TYR A 180 25.10 -5.73 -15.71
C TYR A 180 26.52 -5.52 -15.16
N GLY A 181 26.93 -6.30 -14.15
CA GLY A 181 28.26 -6.18 -13.54
C GLY A 181 28.52 -4.85 -12.82
N LEU A 182 27.47 -4.12 -12.42
CA LEU A 182 27.59 -2.79 -11.81
C LEU A 182 27.80 -2.87 -10.28
N SER A 183 27.27 -3.90 -9.63
CA SER A 183 27.44 -4.18 -8.19
C SER A 183 26.92 -5.58 -7.82
N ASP A 184 27.09 -6.00 -6.57
CA ASP A 184 26.51 -7.25 -6.02
C ASP A 184 25.01 -7.17 -5.73
N ASP A 185 24.34 -6.07 -6.08
CA ASP A 185 22.91 -5.89 -5.86
C ASP A 185 22.10 -6.77 -6.83
N LYS A 186 21.55 -7.86 -6.30
CA LYS A 186 20.74 -8.85 -7.04
C LYS A 186 19.27 -8.47 -7.17
N ARG A 187 18.83 -7.33 -6.64
CA ARG A 187 17.42 -6.93 -6.69
C ARG A 187 17.02 -6.62 -8.14
N LEU A 188 15.90 -7.16 -8.60
CA LEU A 188 15.27 -6.74 -9.85
C LEU A 188 14.59 -5.37 -9.64
N LEU A 189 15.29 -4.30 -9.99
CA LEU A 189 14.89 -2.91 -9.82
C LEU A 189 14.10 -2.41 -11.04
N GLY A 190 13.07 -1.60 -10.78
CA GLY A 190 12.29 -0.93 -11.81
C GLY A 190 12.40 0.58 -11.71
N MET A 191 11.48 1.18 -10.94
CA MET A 191 11.50 2.62 -10.63
C MET A 191 12.00 2.86 -9.21
N ARG A 192 12.71 3.97 -9.00
CA ARG A 192 12.94 4.56 -7.68
C ARG A 192 12.06 5.77 -7.53
N VAL A 193 11.14 5.72 -6.57
CA VAL A 193 10.29 6.85 -6.25
C VAL A 193 10.94 7.65 -5.13
N ARG A 194 10.96 8.97 -5.29
CA ARG A 194 11.37 9.91 -4.25
C ARG A 194 10.15 10.46 -3.51
N TRP A 195 9.15 10.91 -4.25
CA TRP A 195 7.86 11.28 -3.68
C TRP A 195 6.70 11.03 -4.64
N LEU A 196 5.50 10.89 -4.07
CA LEU A 196 4.22 10.77 -4.77
C LEU A 196 3.20 11.70 -4.12
N GLU A 197 2.32 12.26 -4.93
CA GLU A 197 1.23 13.15 -4.52
C GLU A 197 -0.01 12.83 -5.38
N LEU A 198 -1.18 12.77 -4.74
CA LEU A 198 -2.48 12.76 -5.40
C LEU A 198 -3.16 14.08 -5.04
N ASP A 199 -3.63 14.80 -6.04
CA ASP A 199 -4.33 16.07 -5.85
C ASP A 199 -5.45 16.20 -6.88
N LEU A 200 -6.38 17.13 -6.66
CA LEU A 200 -7.40 17.46 -7.65
C LEU A 200 -6.72 17.95 -8.94
N LEU A 201 -7.20 17.48 -10.09
CA LEU A 201 -6.76 18.00 -11.37
C LEU A 201 -7.34 19.41 -11.54
N GLN A 202 -6.47 20.41 -11.40
CA GLN A 202 -6.84 21.81 -11.67
C GLN A 202 -7.31 21.94 -13.13
N ARG A 203 -8.44 22.62 -13.32
CA ARG A 203 -9.03 22.88 -14.63
C ARG A 203 -8.18 23.82 -15.47
#